data_AF-A0A955X9Y4-F1
#
_entry.id   AF-A0A955X9Y4-F1
#
_cell.length_a   1.000
_cell.length_b   1.000
_cell.length_c   1.000
_cell.angle_alpha   90.00
_cell.angle_beta   90.00
_cell.angle_gamma   90.00
#
_symmetry.space_group_name_H-M   'P 1'
#
loop_
_entity.id
_entity.type
_entity.pdbx_description
1 polymer ?
#
loop_
_entity_poly.entity_id
_entity_poly.type
_entity_poly.pdbx_seq_one_letter_code
_entity_poly.pdbx_strand_id
1 'polypeptide(L)'
;MRRRLALLLVLASACTESTTPAEDAGVDSGLTDSGTDAGSIDTGADAGPVDTGTGPGDSGQPPDDAGMAPPLEGTVSAEIHVDHLGWRPADRKVAVLVGHAGEAVEVRRIRDGAAVGAYTASATAVDEDSGDAAATVDLSALTEPGDYYLYLPTSGLRSYPFEVAETVYDIAGLAAAKSYYFQRCNHDRALPYAGDALGGHPGLGGRWVDGACHLVDGAVGAGPGSPDHGTLDLQGGWHDAGDYQKTLWGRGVPELLFAYELNPGAWRDGQLGIPEGGNGVPDLLDEVAWELDFYVRMQRPDGHFMSSLKGHAATVLSPPSASDEARVYFDTTSPSGGEWSGGGVTLTEATGNAVLSLAHAAVVYAAHDAARAATYRAAALNGWGWLSAANPANANERRLRASAAAAVLRADPNEASALAVVRAFSWQTWDGGRGSSATP
;
A
#
# COMPACT_ATOMS: atom_id res chain seq x y z
N MET A 1 28.59 1.65 -0.38
CA MET A 1 28.12 1.54 -1.78
C MET A 1 26.81 0.75 -1.90
N ARG A 2 26.70 -0.49 -1.39
CA ARG A 2 25.44 -1.29 -1.46
C ARG A 2 24.20 -0.60 -0.90
N ARG A 3 24.29 0.10 0.24
CA ARG A 3 23.17 0.88 0.81
C ARG A 3 22.75 2.12 0.01
N ARG A 4 23.67 2.72 -0.78
CA ARG A 4 23.33 3.88 -1.64
C ARG A 4 22.69 3.45 -2.97
N LEU A 5 22.97 2.24 -3.44
CA LEU A 5 22.36 1.69 -4.65
C LEU A 5 20.92 1.22 -4.41
N ALA A 6 20.63 0.65 -3.23
CA ALA A 6 19.26 0.29 -2.83
C ALA A 6 18.37 1.55 -2.70
N LEU A 7 18.89 2.62 -2.11
CA LEU A 7 18.17 3.90 -1.99
C LEU A 7 17.90 4.56 -3.36
N LEU A 8 18.81 4.40 -4.32
CA LEU A 8 18.61 4.88 -5.70
C LEU A 8 17.49 4.13 -6.43
N LEU A 9 17.27 2.84 -6.14
CA LEU A 9 16.24 2.05 -6.80
C LEU A 9 14.84 2.27 -6.18
N VAL A 10 14.75 2.51 -4.86
CA VAL A 10 13.48 2.85 -4.17
C VAL A 10 12.90 4.19 -4.67
N LEU A 11 13.76 5.18 -4.93
CA LEU A 11 13.32 6.47 -5.48
C LEU A 11 12.89 6.36 -6.96
N ALA A 12 13.28 5.32 -7.68
CA ALA A 12 12.94 5.17 -9.10
C ALA A 12 11.49 4.77 -9.38
N SER A 13 10.86 4.03 -8.45
CA SER A 13 9.51 3.48 -8.62
C SER A 13 8.42 4.35 -7.98
N ALA A 14 8.76 5.09 -6.92
CA ALA A 14 7.86 6.05 -6.29
C ALA A 14 8.00 7.43 -6.96
N CYS A 15 7.30 7.64 -8.08
CA CYS A 15 6.76 8.92 -8.59
C CYS A 15 6.69 8.94 -10.14
N THR A 16 5.57 8.47 -10.69
CA THR A 16 5.11 8.87 -12.02
C THR A 16 3.69 9.39 -11.91
N GLU A 17 3.53 10.67 -11.57
CA GLU A 17 2.34 11.43 -11.96
C GLU A 17 2.69 12.24 -13.20
N SER A 18 2.01 11.95 -14.31
CA SER A 18 1.99 12.83 -15.47
C SER A 18 0.97 13.93 -15.21
N THR A 19 1.42 15.08 -14.73
CA THR A 19 0.60 16.29 -14.73
C THR A 19 0.73 16.97 -16.09
N THR A 20 -0.25 16.77 -16.97
CA THR A 20 -0.60 17.76 -18.00
C THR A 20 -2.11 17.90 -18.05
N PRO A 21 -2.66 19.10 -17.83
CA PRO A 21 -4.09 19.35 -17.94
C PRO A 21 -4.47 19.41 -19.41
N ALA A 22 -5.44 18.59 -19.83
CA ALA A 22 -6.13 18.79 -21.10
C ALA A 22 -7.28 19.76 -20.85
N GLU A 23 -7.20 20.95 -21.47
CA GLU A 23 -8.31 21.90 -21.55
C GLU A 23 -9.46 21.32 -22.39
N ASP A 24 -10.63 21.31 -21.74
CA ASP A 24 -11.96 21.72 -22.21
C ASP A 24 -12.76 20.87 -23.22
N ALA A 25 -13.88 20.32 -22.73
CA ALA A 25 -15.22 20.56 -23.29
C ALA A 25 -16.28 20.19 -22.24
N GLY A 26 -16.99 21.21 -21.75
CA GLY A 26 -17.95 21.11 -20.67
C GLY A 26 -19.11 20.12 -20.88
N VAL A 27 -19.48 19.46 -19.78
CA VAL A 27 -20.85 19.01 -19.53
C VAL A 27 -21.19 19.41 -18.09
N ASP A 28 -22.15 20.32 -18.00
CA ASP A 28 -22.81 20.82 -16.80
C ASP A 28 -23.40 19.65 -15.98
N SER A 29 -22.92 19.48 -14.76
CA SER A 29 -23.64 18.75 -13.72
C SER A 29 -23.71 19.64 -12.47
N GLY A 30 -24.65 20.58 -12.51
CA GLY A 30 -25.01 21.40 -11.37
C GLY A 30 -25.34 20.55 -10.14
N LEU A 31 -24.53 20.70 -9.10
CA LEU A 31 -24.92 20.44 -7.72
C LEU A 31 -24.39 21.62 -6.88
N THR A 32 -25.29 22.57 -6.64
CA THR A 32 -25.10 23.65 -5.68
C THR A 32 -25.25 23.12 -4.26
N ASP A 33 -24.27 23.46 -3.44
CA ASP A 33 -24.30 23.47 -1.98
C ASP A 33 -25.54 24.19 -1.41
N SER A 34 -26.22 23.55 -0.46
CA SER A 34 -26.73 24.24 0.73
C SER A 34 -27.23 23.24 1.78
N GLY A 35 -26.79 23.43 3.03
CA GLY A 35 -27.69 23.27 4.18
C GLY A 35 -27.36 22.17 5.18
N THR A 36 -26.84 22.60 6.33
CA THR A 36 -26.98 22.01 7.67
C THR A 36 -28.26 21.20 7.89
N ASP A 37 -28.16 19.98 8.43
CA ASP A 37 -29.00 19.60 9.57
C ASP A 37 -28.43 18.40 10.36
N ALA A 38 -28.55 18.49 11.68
CA ALA A 38 -28.23 17.44 12.62
C ALA A 38 -29.38 16.41 12.65
N GLY A 39 -29.08 15.13 12.47
CA GLY A 39 -30.08 14.07 12.43
C GLY A 39 -29.58 12.76 13.03
N SER A 40 -29.97 12.54 14.29
CA SER A 40 -30.03 11.27 15.02
C SER A 40 -30.18 10.01 14.14
N ILE A 41 -29.26 9.05 14.29
CA ILE A 41 -29.44 7.69 13.76
C ILE A 41 -30.19 6.85 14.80
N ASP A 42 -31.45 6.60 14.48
CA ASP A 42 -32.32 5.58 15.07
C ASP A 42 -31.86 4.18 14.61
N THR A 43 -31.64 3.26 15.56
CA THR A 43 -31.29 1.86 15.29
C THR A 43 -32.44 0.96 15.75
N GLY A 44 -33.43 0.81 14.87
CA GLY A 44 -34.54 -0.12 15.07
C GLY A 44 -34.68 -1.06 13.88
N ALA A 45 -34.15 -2.29 14.00
CA ALA A 45 -34.55 -3.42 13.17
C ALA A 45 -34.32 -4.75 13.91
N ASP A 46 -35.28 -5.03 14.80
CA ASP A 46 -36.00 -6.29 14.99
C ASP A 46 -35.32 -7.61 14.58
N ALA A 47 -34.91 -8.40 15.57
CA ALA A 47 -34.71 -9.84 15.46
C ALA A 47 -35.63 -10.55 16.46
N GLY A 48 -36.52 -11.39 15.93
CA GLY A 48 -37.53 -12.14 16.69
C GLY A 48 -36.96 -13.16 17.69
N PRO A 49 -37.83 -13.74 18.55
CA PRO A 49 -37.46 -14.21 19.87
C PRO A 49 -36.91 -15.64 19.87
N VAL A 50 -35.87 -15.88 20.67
CA VAL A 50 -35.45 -17.23 21.07
C VAL A 50 -35.72 -17.40 22.58
N ASP A 51 -36.69 -18.27 22.82
CA ASP A 51 -37.06 -19.05 24.01
C ASP A 51 -36.33 -18.81 25.35
N THR A 52 -37.11 -18.48 26.39
CA THR A 52 -36.68 -18.25 27.77
C THR A 52 -36.82 -19.52 28.63
N GLY A 53 -35.74 -20.29 28.74
CA GLY A 53 -35.58 -21.31 29.78
C GLY A 53 -35.13 -20.68 31.11
N THR A 54 -35.98 -20.78 32.13
CA THR A 54 -35.76 -20.26 33.50
C THR A 54 -34.91 -21.21 34.36
N GLY A 55 -33.95 -20.66 35.10
CA GLY A 55 -33.17 -21.32 36.16
C GLY A 55 -32.58 -20.28 37.14
N PRO A 56 -32.40 -20.60 38.44
CA PRO A 56 -32.67 -19.64 39.51
C PRO A 56 -31.45 -18.82 39.99
N GLY A 57 -31.75 -17.55 40.30
CA GLY A 57 -31.10 -16.65 41.27
C GLY A 57 -29.66 -16.88 41.69
N ASP A 58 -28.78 -16.03 41.19
CA ASP A 58 -27.54 -15.66 41.88
C ASP A 58 -27.64 -14.18 42.28
N SER A 59 -27.74 -13.92 43.58
CA SER A 59 -27.62 -12.60 44.17
C SER A 59 -26.13 -12.24 44.27
N GLY A 60 -25.49 -12.04 43.13
CA GLY A 60 -24.14 -11.50 43.03
C GLY A 60 -24.18 -9.97 43.04
N GLN A 61 -23.53 -9.35 44.02
CA GLN A 61 -23.08 -7.96 43.92
C GLN A 61 -22.44 -7.71 42.54
N PRO A 62 -22.66 -6.54 41.89
CA PRO A 62 -21.89 -6.21 40.70
C PRO A 62 -20.40 -6.25 41.06
N PRO A 63 -19.53 -6.78 40.18
CA PRO A 63 -18.10 -6.81 40.44
C PRO A 63 -17.62 -5.38 40.66
N ASP A 64 -16.79 -5.20 41.69
CA ASP A 64 -16.16 -3.92 42.02
C ASP A 64 -15.48 -3.33 40.79
N ASP A 65 -15.65 -2.02 40.61
CA ASP A 65 -15.18 -1.14 39.53
C ASP A 65 -13.63 -0.97 39.51
N ALA A 66 -12.90 -2.01 39.92
CA ALA A 66 -11.46 -2.04 40.04
C ALA A 66 -10.84 -2.42 38.69
N GLY A 67 -10.83 -1.47 37.75
CA GLY A 67 -10.06 -1.65 36.51
C GLY A 67 -10.31 -0.69 35.36
N MET A 68 -11.32 0.18 35.41
CA MET A 68 -11.52 1.16 34.33
C MET A 68 -10.56 2.33 34.49
N ALA A 69 -9.75 2.61 33.46
CA ALA A 69 -8.96 3.84 33.41
C ALA A 69 -9.88 5.06 33.62
N PRO A 70 -9.43 6.10 34.34
CA PRO A 70 -10.25 7.29 34.56
C PRO A 70 -10.66 7.90 33.21
N PRO A 71 -11.85 8.53 33.11
CA PRO A 71 -12.23 9.24 31.90
C PRO A 71 -11.16 10.30 31.56
N LEU A 72 -10.77 10.34 30.28
CA LEU A 72 -9.72 11.26 29.82
C LEU A 72 -10.19 12.71 30.00
N GLU A 73 -9.37 13.52 30.68
CA GLU A 73 -9.68 14.94 30.91
C GLU A 73 -9.63 15.75 29.61
N GLY A 74 -10.66 16.57 29.38
CA GLY A 74 -10.78 17.44 28.21
C GLY A 74 -11.65 16.87 27.08
N THR A 75 -12.12 17.76 26.22
CA THR A 75 -12.93 17.44 25.04
C THR A 75 -12.03 17.16 23.84
N VAL A 76 -12.27 16.08 23.09
CA VAL A 76 -11.53 15.80 21.85
C VAL A 76 -11.70 16.96 20.88
N SER A 77 -10.61 17.50 20.35
CA SER A 77 -10.62 18.53 19.30
C SER A 77 -9.96 18.03 18.03
N ALA A 78 -10.49 18.47 16.89
CA ALA A 78 -9.87 18.33 15.57
C ALA A 78 -8.72 19.32 15.36
N GLU A 79 -8.51 20.27 16.28
CA GLU A 79 -7.46 21.31 16.21
C GLU A 79 -6.11 20.82 16.75
N ILE A 80 -6.06 19.61 17.34
CA ILE A 80 -4.86 19.02 17.94
C ILE A 80 -4.52 17.73 17.17
N HIS A 81 -3.55 17.84 16.28
CA HIS A 81 -3.12 16.75 15.40
C HIS A 81 -1.91 16.03 15.98
N VAL A 82 -2.03 14.71 16.11
CA VAL A 82 -0.98 13.78 16.55
C VAL A 82 -0.87 12.64 15.54
N ASP A 83 0.21 11.87 15.57
CA ASP A 83 0.23 10.56 14.91
C ASP A 83 -0.76 9.65 15.68
N HIS A 84 -1.82 9.19 15.00
CA HIS A 84 -2.87 8.38 15.61
C HIS A 84 -2.41 6.96 15.96
N LEU A 85 -1.28 6.50 15.41
CA LEU A 85 -0.59 5.31 15.92
C LEU A 85 0.28 5.74 17.11
N GLY A 86 1.12 6.75 16.87
CA GLY A 86 2.02 7.33 17.85
C GLY A 86 3.47 7.31 17.38
N TRP A 87 4.42 7.12 18.29
CA TRP A 87 5.84 7.28 17.97
C TRP A 87 6.75 6.26 18.66
N ARG A 88 7.86 5.89 18.02
CA ARG A 88 8.91 5.14 18.72
C ARG A 88 9.62 6.02 19.75
N PRO A 89 10.11 5.44 20.87
CA PRO A 89 10.83 6.17 21.90
C PRO A 89 11.92 7.10 21.38
N ALA A 90 12.74 6.65 20.41
CA ALA A 90 13.86 7.44 19.89
C ALA A 90 13.50 8.39 18.73
N ASP A 91 12.29 8.29 18.16
CA ASP A 91 11.90 9.08 17.01
C ASP A 91 11.60 10.54 17.42
N ARG A 92 11.71 11.45 16.44
CA ARG A 92 11.21 12.82 16.56
C ARG A 92 9.69 12.77 16.62
N LYS A 93 9.11 13.46 17.60
CA LYS A 93 7.66 13.45 17.87
C LYS A 93 7.16 14.89 17.82
N VAL A 94 6.26 15.20 16.88
CA VAL A 94 5.74 16.55 16.72
C VAL A 94 4.23 16.48 16.66
N ALA A 95 3.58 17.23 17.54
CA ALA A 95 2.15 17.52 17.43
C ALA A 95 1.95 18.89 16.77
N VAL A 96 0.86 19.02 16.02
CA VAL A 96 0.48 20.24 15.31
C VAL A 96 -0.82 20.76 15.89
N LEU A 97 -0.84 22.04 16.26
CA LEU A 97 -1.95 22.69 16.94
C LEU A 97 -2.42 23.88 16.10
N VAL A 98 -3.66 23.86 15.63
CA VAL A 98 -4.25 24.95 14.84
C VAL A 98 -4.98 25.91 15.78
N GLY A 99 -4.64 27.20 15.77
CA GLY A 99 -5.30 28.21 16.62
C GLY A 99 -4.86 28.27 18.09
N HIS A 100 -3.92 27.44 18.54
CA HIS A 100 -3.49 27.34 19.96
C HIS A 100 -2.04 27.78 20.21
N ALA A 101 -1.54 28.76 19.47
CA ALA A 101 -0.16 29.22 19.62
C ALA A 101 0.12 29.80 21.02
N GLY A 102 1.25 29.42 21.61
CA GLY A 102 1.63 29.84 22.96
C GLY A 102 0.81 29.22 24.10
N GLU A 103 -0.16 28.35 23.82
CA GLU A 103 -0.94 27.67 24.85
C GLU A 103 -0.08 26.64 25.61
N ALA A 104 -0.38 26.46 26.90
CA ALA A 104 0.23 25.41 27.71
C ALA A 104 -0.32 24.04 27.30
N VAL A 105 0.57 23.05 27.18
CA VAL A 105 0.21 21.69 26.76
C VAL A 105 0.76 20.70 27.75
N GLU A 106 -0.10 19.82 28.26
CA GLU A 106 0.28 18.71 29.13
C GLU A 106 0.25 17.41 28.32
N VAL A 107 1.29 16.59 28.48
CA VAL A 107 1.23 15.18 28.10
C VAL A 107 0.72 14.42 29.31
N ARG A 108 -0.41 13.74 29.14
CA ARG A 108 -1.06 12.96 30.21
C ARG A 108 -1.05 11.49 29.88
N ARG A 109 -0.68 10.68 30.87
CA ARG A 109 -0.69 9.22 30.77
C ARG A 109 -2.12 8.70 30.96
N ILE A 110 -2.58 7.81 30.08
CA ILE A 110 -3.96 7.32 30.11
C ILE A 110 -4.27 6.49 31.36
N ARG A 111 -3.35 5.61 31.77
CA ARG A 111 -3.62 4.64 32.87
C ARG A 111 -3.94 5.26 34.22
N ASP A 112 -3.44 6.46 34.50
CA ASP A 112 -3.58 7.12 35.81
C ASP A 112 -3.90 8.62 35.73
N GLY A 113 -4.05 9.18 34.52
CA GLY A 113 -4.33 10.59 34.28
C GLY A 113 -3.17 11.54 34.65
N ALA A 114 -2.00 11.01 35.01
CA ALA A 114 -0.89 11.82 35.49
C ALA A 114 -0.30 12.67 34.35
N ALA A 115 -0.11 13.97 34.61
CA ALA A 115 0.70 14.82 33.74
C ALA A 115 2.18 14.42 33.86
N VAL A 116 2.72 13.85 32.78
CA VAL A 116 4.11 13.34 32.71
C VAL A 116 5.02 14.26 31.91
N GLY A 117 4.46 15.27 31.25
CA GLY A 117 5.21 16.30 30.55
C GLY A 117 4.42 17.60 30.47
N ALA A 118 5.14 18.72 30.51
CA ALA A 118 4.58 20.05 30.35
C ALA A 118 5.37 20.78 29.26
N TYR A 119 4.63 21.36 28.31
CA TYR A 119 5.14 21.97 27.11
C TYR A 119 4.40 23.30 26.85
N THR A 120 4.87 24.05 25.88
CA THR A 120 4.21 25.25 25.38
C THR A 120 4.19 25.19 23.87
N ALA A 121 3.03 25.38 23.27
CA ALA A 121 2.90 25.44 21.82
C ALA A 121 3.78 26.58 21.27
N SER A 122 4.46 26.32 20.15
CA SER A 122 5.30 27.33 19.51
C SER A 122 4.50 28.57 19.09
N ALA A 123 5.20 29.61 18.64
CA ALA A 123 4.56 30.62 17.80
C ALA A 123 4.00 29.95 16.52
N THR A 124 2.97 30.56 15.95
CA THR A 124 2.39 30.14 14.69
C THR A 124 3.38 30.30 13.54
N ALA A 125 3.43 29.30 12.66
CA ALA A 125 3.95 29.40 11.30
C ALA A 125 2.82 29.09 10.32
N VAL A 126 2.82 29.75 9.16
CA VAL A 126 1.90 29.40 8.07
C VAL A 126 2.49 28.19 7.35
N ASP A 127 1.72 27.12 7.26
CA ASP A 127 2.05 25.98 6.42
C ASP A 127 1.84 26.35 4.96
N GLU A 128 2.86 26.12 4.12
CA GLU A 128 2.84 26.54 2.72
C GLU A 128 1.88 25.72 1.86
N ASP A 129 1.55 24.49 2.29
CA ASP A 129 0.69 23.57 1.53
C ASP A 129 -0.80 23.82 1.85
N SER A 130 -1.18 23.77 3.13
CA SER A 130 -2.56 23.99 3.56
C SER A 130 -2.97 25.47 3.63
N GLY A 131 -2.01 26.37 3.85
CA GLY A 131 -2.28 27.78 4.21
C GLY A 131 -2.67 27.97 5.68
N ASP A 132 -2.71 26.90 6.48
CA ASP A 132 -3.10 26.98 7.89
C ASP A 132 -2.03 27.64 8.74
N ALA A 133 -2.49 28.42 9.72
CA ALA A 133 -1.63 29.01 10.73
C ALA A 133 -1.50 28.04 11.92
N ALA A 134 -0.43 27.26 11.94
CA ALA A 134 -0.22 26.19 12.91
C ALA A 134 0.94 26.45 13.88
N ALA A 135 0.76 26.04 15.13
CA ALA A 135 1.83 25.92 16.12
C ALA A 135 2.24 24.45 16.25
N THR A 136 3.44 24.21 16.79
CA THR A 136 3.96 22.85 17.00
C THR A 136 4.37 22.63 18.45
N VAL A 137 4.36 21.36 18.87
CA VAL A 137 4.92 20.91 20.14
C VAL A 137 5.88 19.76 19.85
N ASP A 138 7.14 19.92 20.24
CA ASP A 138 8.16 18.87 20.14
C ASP A 138 8.11 17.98 21.39
N LEU A 139 7.58 16.77 21.21
CA LEU A 139 7.41 15.75 22.24
C LEU A 139 8.60 14.78 22.27
N SER A 140 9.69 15.02 21.56
CA SER A 140 10.78 14.04 21.39
C SER A 140 11.45 13.63 22.71
N ALA A 141 11.35 14.47 23.75
CA ALA A 141 11.81 14.14 25.10
C ALA A 141 10.96 13.04 25.79
N LEU A 142 9.72 12.81 25.35
CA LEU A 142 8.87 11.71 25.79
C LEU A 142 9.42 10.40 25.20
N THR A 143 10.04 9.58 26.04
CA THR A 143 10.68 8.32 25.65
C THR A 143 10.16 7.12 26.43
N GLU A 144 9.47 7.34 27.55
CA GLU A 144 8.86 6.29 28.36
C GLU A 144 7.73 5.62 27.56
N PRO A 145 7.80 4.29 27.32
CA PRO A 145 6.73 3.62 26.62
C PRO A 145 5.39 3.69 27.35
N GLY A 146 4.29 3.84 26.62
CA GLY A 146 2.93 3.85 27.17
C GLY A 146 1.93 4.64 26.32
N ASP A 147 0.69 4.70 26.81
CA ASP A 147 -0.41 5.40 26.15
C ASP A 147 -0.62 6.80 26.74
N TYR A 148 -0.70 7.79 25.85
CA TYR A 148 -0.76 9.20 26.20
C TYR A 148 -1.81 9.96 25.40
N TYR A 149 -2.11 11.17 25.86
CA TYR A 149 -2.83 12.18 25.09
C TYR A 149 -2.30 13.57 25.45
N LEU A 150 -2.49 14.54 24.56
CA LEU A 150 -2.23 15.95 24.84
C LEU A 150 -3.47 16.60 25.44
N TYR A 151 -3.29 17.39 26.49
CA TYR A 151 -4.33 18.19 27.12
C TYR A 151 -3.92 19.67 27.15
N LEU A 152 -4.84 20.54 26.77
CA LEU A 152 -4.68 21.99 26.77
C LEU A 152 -5.53 22.56 27.91
N PRO A 153 -4.94 22.90 29.08
CA PRO A 153 -5.72 23.27 30.26
C PRO A 153 -6.51 24.57 30.11
N THR A 154 -6.06 25.49 29.25
CA THR A 154 -6.71 26.79 29.05
C THR A 154 -8.01 26.64 28.27
N SER A 155 -7.98 25.86 27.18
CA SER A 155 -9.16 25.60 26.34
C SER A 155 -9.99 24.40 26.78
N GLY A 156 -9.46 23.55 27.66
CA GLY A 156 -10.12 22.31 28.10
C GLY A 156 -10.22 21.26 26.98
N LEU A 157 -9.34 21.34 25.98
CA LEU A 157 -9.32 20.47 24.81
C LEU A 157 -8.23 19.40 24.93
N ARG A 158 -8.40 18.30 24.19
CA ARG A 158 -7.41 17.22 24.10
C ARG A 158 -7.29 16.61 22.72
N SER A 159 -6.16 15.96 22.47
CA SER A 159 -5.96 15.11 21.29
C SER A 159 -6.71 13.77 21.40
N TYR A 160 -6.70 13.00 20.31
CA TYR A 160 -6.87 11.56 20.38
C TYR A 160 -5.70 10.90 21.16
N PRO A 161 -5.91 9.71 21.74
CA PRO A 161 -4.84 8.88 22.27
C PRO A 161 -3.75 8.57 21.25
N PHE A 162 -2.51 8.41 21.71
CA PHE A 162 -1.38 7.90 20.93
C PHE A 162 -0.45 7.06 21.81
N GLU A 163 0.28 6.14 21.19
CA GLU A 163 1.22 5.26 21.88
C GLU A 163 2.67 5.74 21.73
N VAL A 164 3.50 5.57 22.76
CA VAL A 164 4.96 5.55 22.62
C VAL A 164 5.43 4.11 22.77
N ALA A 165 5.88 3.49 21.69
CA ALA A 165 6.37 2.10 21.71
C ALA A 165 7.26 1.81 20.50
N GLU A 166 8.21 0.87 20.66
CA GLU A 166 9.07 0.42 19.55
C GLU A 166 8.28 -0.27 18.43
N THR A 167 7.10 -0.82 18.75
CA THR A 167 6.23 -1.60 17.86
C THR A 167 5.09 -0.79 17.24
N VAL A 168 5.03 0.52 17.47
CA VAL A 168 3.87 1.37 17.10
C VAL A 168 3.54 1.34 15.61
N TYR A 169 4.53 1.07 14.75
CA TYR A 169 4.36 1.00 13.29
C TYR A 169 4.20 -0.42 12.74
N ASP A 170 4.23 -1.46 13.58
CA ASP A 170 4.08 -2.85 13.13
C ASP A 170 2.72 -3.02 12.43
N ILE A 171 1.65 -2.47 13.01
CA ILE A 171 0.30 -2.54 12.44
C ILE A 171 0.21 -1.92 11.05
N ALA A 172 0.88 -0.79 10.81
CA ALA A 172 0.84 -0.12 9.52
C ALA A 172 1.50 -0.97 8.43
N GLY A 173 2.69 -1.52 8.72
CA GLY A 173 3.39 -2.40 7.78
C GLY A 173 2.63 -3.68 7.48
N LEU A 174 2.05 -4.31 8.51
CA LEU A 174 1.32 -5.56 8.36
C LEU A 174 -0.04 -5.39 7.69
N ALA A 175 -0.78 -4.34 8.01
CA ALA A 175 -2.04 -4.02 7.34
C ALA A 175 -1.80 -3.69 5.85
N ALA A 176 -0.77 -2.89 5.54
CA ALA A 176 -0.39 -2.59 4.17
C ALA A 176 -0.02 -3.86 3.39
N ALA A 177 0.85 -4.73 3.94
CA ALA A 177 1.20 -5.99 3.29
C ALA A 177 0.00 -6.93 3.15
N LYS A 178 -0.85 -7.04 4.17
CA LYS A 178 -2.06 -7.88 4.16
C LYS A 178 -3.12 -7.39 3.16
N SER A 179 -3.16 -6.10 2.84
CA SER A 179 -4.11 -5.56 1.85
C SER A 179 -3.95 -6.23 0.47
N TYR A 180 -2.73 -6.61 0.09
CA TYR A 180 -2.47 -7.30 -1.18
C TYR A 180 -3.14 -8.69 -1.25
N TYR A 181 -3.20 -9.42 -0.13
CA TYR A 181 -3.97 -10.66 -0.04
C TYR A 181 -5.45 -10.43 -0.39
N PHE A 182 -6.04 -9.33 0.10
CA PHE A 182 -7.42 -8.97 -0.22
C PHE A 182 -7.58 -8.46 -1.65
N GLN A 183 -6.51 -8.03 -2.32
CA GLN A 183 -6.50 -7.68 -3.73
C GLN A 183 -6.22 -8.88 -4.67
N ARG A 184 -5.91 -10.08 -4.17
CA ARG A 184 -5.65 -11.26 -5.04
C ARG A 184 -6.80 -11.59 -5.99
N CYS A 185 -6.57 -11.43 -7.29
CA CYS A 185 -7.51 -11.89 -8.31
C CYS A 185 -7.51 -13.42 -8.40
N ASN A 186 -8.63 -14.04 -8.82
CA ASN A 186 -8.76 -15.49 -8.98
C ASN A 186 -8.60 -16.34 -7.70
N HIS A 187 -8.75 -15.72 -6.53
CA HIS A 187 -8.52 -16.37 -5.24
C HIS A 187 -9.70 -16.17 -4.28
N ASP A 188 -10.06 -17.22 -3.54
CA ASP A 188 -11.08 -17.16 -2.48
C ASP A 188 -10.56 -16.35 -1.28
N ARG A 189 -11.36 -15.43 -0.75
CA ARG A 189 -11.06 -14.77 0.53
C ARG A 189 -11.75 -15.57 1.62
N ALA A 190 -11.20 -16.72 1.95
CA ALA A 190 -11.80 -17.68 2.88
C ALA A 190 -11.28 -17.54 4.32
N LEU A 191 -12.07 -18.01 5.29
CA LEU A 191 -11.61 -18.19 6.67
C LEU A 191 -10.61 -19.35 6.76
N PRO A 192 -9.62 -19.29 7.67
CA PRO A 192 -9.41 -18.23 8.67
C PRO A 192 -8.69 -16.98 8.11
N TYR A 193 -8.11 -17.04 6.91
CA TYR A 193 -7.20 -16.02 6.36
C TYR A 193 -7.86 -14.67 6.05
N ALA A 194 -9.17 -14.66 5.79
CA ALA A 194 -10.01 -13.49 5.62
C ALA A 194 -10.72 -13.06 6.92
N GLY A 195 -10.32 -13.61 8.07
CA GLY A 195 -10.92 -13.34 9.37
C GLY A 195 -10.43 -12.06 10.05
N ASP A 196 -9.32 -11.50 9.55
CA ASP A 196 -8.69 -10.31 10.08
C ASP A 196 -7.98 -9.54 8.97
N ALA A 197 -8.53 -8.36 8.63
CA ALA A 197 -7.93 -7.49 7.61
C ALA A 197 -6.63 -6.81 8.08
N LEU A 198 -6.38 -6.76 9.39
CA LEU A 198 -5.19 -6.15 9.97
C LEU A 198 -4.21 -7.26 10.34
N GLY A 199 -3.32 -7.62 9.41
CA GLY A 199 -2.37 -8.72 9.60
C GLY A 199 -1.66 -8.66 10.97
N GLY A 200 -1.66 -9.76 11.72
CA GLY A 200 -1.05 -9.84 13.04
C GLY A 200 -1.83 -9.19 14.19
N HIS A 201 -3.04 -8.65 13.96
CA HIS A 201 -3.86 -7.94 14.95
C HIS A 201 -5.29 -8.53 15.09
N PRO A 202 -5.41 -9.77 15.61
CA PRO A 202 -6.66 -10.55 15.58
C PRO A 202 -7.85 -9.82 16.19
N GLY A 203 -8.94 -9.75 15.42
CA GLY A 203 -10.23 -9.20 15.87
C GLY A 203 -10.40 -7.70 15.65
N LEU A 204 -9.37 -7.01 15.12
CA LEU A 204 -9.47 -5.58 14.81
C LEU A 204 -9.85 -5.31 13.36
N GLY A 205 -9.41 -6.13 12.39
CA GLY A 205 -9.65 -5.86 10.96
C GLY A 205 -11.00 -6.30 10.39
N GLY A 206 -11.85 -6.96 11.18
CA GLY A 206 -13.11 -7.52 10.70
C GLY A 206 -12.94 -8.69 9.72
N ARG A 207 -14.06 -9.24 9.23
CA ARG A 207 -14.10 -10.44 8.37
C ARG A 207 -14.50 -10.06 6.95
N TRP A 208 -13.58 -10.19 6.00
CA TRP A 208 -13.78 -9.76 4.60
C TRP A 208 -13.79 -10.99 3.70
N VAL A 209 -14.88 -11.75 3.76
CA VAL A 209 -15.01 -13.04 3.07
C VAL A 209 -15.63 -12.83 1.70
N ASP A 210 -15.00 -13.41 0.68
CA ASP A 210 -15.48 -13.40 -0.70
C ASP A 210 -15.07 -14.69 -1.43
N GLY A 211 -15.75 -15.03 -2.52
CA GLY A 211 -15.35 -16.11 -3.42
C GLY A 211 -14.25 -15.71 -4.42
N ALA A 212 -13.73 -16.69 -5.15
CA ALA A 212 -12.82 -16.44 -6.26
C ALA A 212 -13.51 -15.68 -7.38
N CYS A 213 -12.85 -14.63 -7.86
CA CYS A 213 -13.36 -13.73 -8.88
C CYS A 213 -12.70 -13.98 -10.24
N HIS A 214 -13.40 -13.61 -11.32
CA HIS A 214 -12.87 -13.59 -12.69
C HIS A 214 -12.20 -14.89 -13.17
N LEU A 215 -12.76 -16.05 -12.83
CA LEU A 215 -12.20 -17.37 -13.17
C LEU A 215 -11.98 -17.59 -14.68
N VAL A 216 -12.64 -16.79 -15.52
CA VAL A 216 -12.44 -16.74 -16.98
C VAL A 216 -11.02 -16.36 -17.39
N ASP A 217 -10.21 -15.83 -16.48
CA ASP A 217 -8.78 -15.56 -16.69
C ASP A 217 -7.95 -16.78 -17.10
N GLY A 218 -8.47 -18.00 -16.87
CA GLY A 218 -7.81 -19.21 -17.34
C GLY A 218 -7.83 -19.39 -18.86
N ALA A 219 -8.61 -18.59 -19.61
CA ALA A 219 -8.74 -18.70 -21.05
C ALA A 219 -9.14 -17.36 -21.69
N VAL A 220 -8.26 -16.37 -21.66
CA VAL A 220 -8.52 -15.01 -22.13
C VAL A 220 -8.04 -14.80 -23.56
N GLY A 221 -8.89 -14.19 -24.40
CA GLY A 221 -8.54 -13.80 -25.77
C GLY A 221 -7.92 -12.40 -25.89
N ALA A 222 -7.51 -12.07 -27.12
CA ALA A 222 -6.88 -10.81 -27.44
C ALA A 222 -7.83 -9.61 -27.34
N GLY A 223 -7.34 -8.53 -26.76
CA GLY A 223 -8.01 -7.23 -26.77
C GLY A 223 -7.80 -6.49 -28.10
N PRO A 224 -8.59 -5.44 -28.36
CA PRO A 224 -8.47 -4.66 -29.59
C PRO A 224 -7.04 -4.18 -29.85
N GLY A 225 -6.57 -4.36 -31.07
CA GLY A 225 -5.22 -3.93 -31.49
C GLY A 225 -4.07 -4.83 -31.03
N SER A 226 -4.33 -5.86 -30.23
CA SER A 226 -3.33 -6.86 -29.85
C SER A 226 -3.22 -7.95 -30.93
N PRO A 227 -2.01 -8.51 -31.16
CA PRO A 227 -1.89 -9.77 -31.88
C PRO A 227 -2.73 -10.88 -31.20
N ASP A 228 -3.43 -11.65 -32.03
CA ASP A 228 -4.21 -12.79 -31.56
C ASP A 228 -3.31 -14.02 -31.40
N HIS A 229 -3.14 -14.46 -30.16
CA HIS A 229 -2.36 -15.63 -29.75
C HIS A 229 -3.26 -16.79 -29.34
N GLY A 230 -4.57 -16.70 -29.61
CA GLY A 230 -5.57 -17.58 -29.03
C GLY A 230 -5.87 -17.24 -27.58
N THR A 231 -6.46 -18.20 -26.86
CA THR A 231 -6.74 -18.05 -25.44
C THR A 231 -5.51 -18.34 -24.59
N LEU A 232 -5.26 -17.49 -23.60
CA LEU A 232 -4.14 -17.59 -22.65
C LEU A 232 -4.64 -17.78 -21.22
N ASP A 233 -3.92 -18.56 -20.42
CA ASP A 233 -4.12 -18.64 -18.97
C ASP A 233 -3.32 -17.52 -18.29
N LEU A 234 -4.03 -16.52 -17.79
CA LEU A 234 -3.49 -15.31 -17.17
C LEU A 234 -4.01 -15.13 -15.74
N GLN A 235 -4.29 -16.24 -15.04
CA GLN A 235 -4.75 -16.21 -13.65
C GLN A 235 -3.70 -15.68 -12.66
N GLY A 236 -4.18 -15.26 -11.50
CA GLY A 236 -3.38 -14.74 -10.39
C GLY A 236 -3.23 -13.24 -10.43
N GLY A 237 -2.25 -12.73 -9.70
CA GLY A 237 -1.99 -11.31 -9.56
C GLY A 237 -3.03 -10.55 -8.74
N TRP A 238 -2.85 -9.25 -8.63
CA TRP A 238 -3.66 -8.34 -7.82
C TRP A 238 -4.55 -7.46 -8.69
N HIS A 239 -5.74 -7.15 -8.17
CA HIS A 239 -6.52 -6.01 -8.63
C HIS A 239 -5.73 -4.72 -8.40
N ASP A 240 -5.57 -3.92 -9.45
CA ASP A 240 -4.69 -2.74 -9.47
C ASP A 240 -5.14 -1.63 -8.52
N ALA A 241 -6.46 -1.41 -8.44
CA ALA A 241 -7.02 -0.42 -7.53
C ALA A 241 -8.43 -0.83 -7.05
N GLY A 242 -9.35 0.13 -6.99
CA GLY A 242 -10.76 -0.12 -6.68
C GLY A 242 -11.52 -0.80 -7.83
N ASP A 243 -10.97 -0.80 -9.04
CA ASP A 243 -11.39 -1.64 -10.17
C ASP A 243 -10.61 -2.97 -10.18
N TYR A 244 -11.05 -3.91 -11.01
CA TYR A 244 -10.53 -5.27 -11.01
C TYR A 244 -9.52 -5.58 -12.11
N GLN A 245 -9.02 -4.55 -12.79
CA GLN A 245 -8.04 -4.73 -13.86
C GLN A 245 -6.67 -5.11 -13.30
N LYS A 246 -5.87 -5.80 -14.12
CA LYS A 246 -4.49 -6.18 -13.77
C LYS A 246 -3.54 -5.60 -14.80
N THR A 247 -2.56 -4.83 -14.35
CA THR A 247 -1.66 -4.08 -15.24
C THR A 247 -0.24 -4.17 -14.70
N LEU A 248 0.75 -4.33 -15.58
CA LEU A 248 2.16 -4.46 -15.20
C LEU A 248 2.78 -3.08 -14.89
N TRP A 249 2.28 -2.44 -13.83
CA TRP A 249 2.80 -1.18 -13.33
C TRP A 249 4.13 -1.35 -12.59
N GLY A 250 4.82 -0.23 -12.38
CA GLY A 250 6.09 -0.17 -11.67
C GLY A 250 5.97 0.01 -10.17
N ARG A 251 4.77 -0.23 -9.59
CA ARG A 251 4.42 0.08 -8.19
C ARG A 251 4.01 -1.19 -7.45
N GLY A 252 4.20 -1.20 -6.13
CA GLY A 252 3.91 -2.35 -5.27
C GLY A 252 5.08 -3.33 -5.22
N VAL A 253 5.27 -4.14 -6.27
CA VAL A 253 6.28 -5.22 -6.25
C VAL A 253 7.71 -4.70 -5.97
N PRO A 254 8.24 -3.68 -6.68
CA PRO A 254 9.59 -3.18 -6.38
C PRO A 254 9.71 -2.64 -4.95
N GLU A 255 8.72 -1.90 -4.46
CA GLU A 255 8.70 -1.34 -3.10
C GLU A 255 8.70 -2.43 -2.04
N LEU A 256 7.87 -3.48 -2.19
CA LEU A 256 7.80 -4.59 -1.23
C LEU A 256 9.09 -5.41 -1.21
N LEU A 257 9.72 -5.66 -2.37
CA LEU A 257 11.02 -6.32 -2.44
C LEU A 257 12.12 -5.50 -1.75
N PHE A 258 12.09 -4.16 -1.88
CA PHE A 258 13.02 -3.29 -1.14
C PHE A 258 12.70 -3.21 0.34
N ALA A 259 11.42 -3.18 0.74
CA ALA A 259 11.02 -3.21 2.14
C ALA A 259 11.57 -4.46 2.83
N TYR A 260 11.53 -5.61 2.14
CA TYR A 260 12.18 -6.83 2.58
C TYR A 260 13.71 -6.69 2.65
N GLU A 261 14.38 -6.26 1.58
CA GLU A 261 15.84 -6.22 1.53
C GLU A 261 16.46 -5.20 2.52
N LEU A 262 15.79 -4.07 2.75
CA LEU A 262 16.24 -3.02 3.67
C LEU A 262 16.10 -3.43 5.13
N ASN A 263 15.08 -4.21 5.47
CA ASN A 263 14.82 -4.68 6.83
C ASN A 263 14.24 -6.11 6.85
N PRO A 264 15.04 -7.14 6.51
CA PRO A 264 14.51 -8.51 6.40
C PRO A 264 14.02 -9.05 7.75
N GLY A 265 14.53 -8.53 8.88
CA GLY A 265 14.10 -8.94 10.21
C GLY A 265 12.69 -8.49 10.60
N ALA A 266 12.10 -7.52 9.89
CA ALA A 266 10.71 -7.10 10.11
C ALA A 266 9.68 -8.09 9.55
N TRP A 267 10.10 -8.95 8.61
CA TRP A 267 9.23 -9.83 7.84
C TRP A 267 9.49 -11.29 8.19
N ARG A 268 8.45 -11.98 8.65
CA ARG A 268 8.54 -13.36 9.14
C ARG A 268 7.46 -14.24 8.51
N ASP A 269 7.74 -15.54 8.51
CA ASP A 269 6.77 -16.56 8.15
C ASP A 269 5.60 -16.57 9.15
N GLY A 270 4.38 -16.69 8.65
CA GLY A 270 3.11 -16.72 9.38
C GLY A 270 2.61 -15.37 9.89
N GLN A 271 3.28 -14.27 9.56
CA GLN A 271 3.01 -12.94 10.13
C GLN A 271 1.75 -12.27 9.53
N LEU A 272 1.36 -12.59 8.30
CA LEU A 272 0.20 -12.01 7.62
C LEU A 272 -1.04 -12.88 7.74
N GLY A 273 -0.92 -14.13 8.21
CA GLY A 273 -2.04 -15.06 8.29
C GLY A 273 -2.68 -15.29 6.92
N ILE A 274 -1.85 -15.57 5.92
CA ILE A 274 -2.24 -15.94 4.55
C ILE A 274 -2.12 -17.46 4.35
N PRO A 275 -2.71 -18.04 3.28
CA PRO A 275 -2.67 -19.50 3.05
C PRO A 275 -1.28 -20.11 3.04
N GLU A 276 -0.28 -19.36 2.59
CA GLU A 276 1.10 -19.80 2.48
C GLU A 276 1.85 -19.82 3.82
N GLY A 277 1.28 -19.22 4.88
CA GLY A 277 1.94 -19.13 6.17
C GLY A 277 2.30 -20.49 6.77
N GLY A 278 3.52 -20.60 7.29
CA GLY A 278 4.15 -21.79 7.84
C GLY A 278 5.00 -22.58 6.84
N ASN A 279 5.25 -22.04 5.63
CA ASN A 279 6.03 -22.70 4.59
C ASN A 279 7.55 -22.46 4.69
N GLY A 280 8.01 -21.66 5.65
CA GLY A 280 9.41 -21.27 5.83
C GLY A 280 9.87 -20.05 5.02
N VAL A 281 8.97 -19.40 4.28
CA VAL A 281 9.19 -18.16 3.51
C VAL A 281 8.50 -17.01 4.26
N PRO A 282 9.12 -15.81 4.35
CA PRO A 282 8.42 -14.66 4.91
C PRO A 282 7.13 -14.36 4.14
N ASP A 283 6.00 -14.22 4.83
CA ASP A 283 4.67 -14.05 4.21
C ASP A 283 4.61 -12.87 3.22
N LEU A 284 5.40 -11.80 3.46
CA LEU A 284 5.52 -10.69 2.52
C LEU A 284 6.00 -11.17 1.14
N LEU A 285 6.96 -12.08 1.12
CA LEU A 285 7.46 -12.66 -0.13
C LEU A 285 6.43 -13.61 -0.73
N ASP A 286 5.72 -14.42 0.04
CA ASP A 286 4.65 -15.24 -0.53
C ASP A 286 3.57 -14.39 -1.21
N GLU A 287 3.19 -13.27 -0.61
CA GLU A 287 2.25 -12.34 -1.24
C GLU A 287 2.84 -11.74 -2.53
N VAL A 288 4.10 -11.27 -2.51
CA VAL A 288 4.77 -10.74 -3.72
C VAL A 288 4.87 -11.80 -4.83
N ALA A 289 5.05 -13.07 -4.48
CA ALA A 289 5.11 -14.15 -5.46
C ALA A 289 3.79 -14.34 -6.21
N TRP A 290 2.65 -14.08 -5.56
CA TRP A 290 1.34 -14.12 -6.20
C TRP A 290 1.27 -13.19 -7.43
N GLU A 291 1.85 -11.99 -7.32
CA GLU A 291 1.93 -11.03 -8.43
C GLU A 291 3.03 -11.37 -9.44
N LEU A 292 4.21 -11.77 -8.97
CA LEU A 292 5.31 -12.13 -9.87
C LEU A 292 5.00 -13.35 -10.73
N ASP A 293 4.23 -14.31 -10.20
CA ASP A 293 3.77 -15.46 -10.97
C ASP A 293 2.76 -15.03 -12.06
N PHE A 294 1.97 -13.99 -11.83
CA PHE A 294 1.16 -13.36 -12.88
C PHE A 294 2.05 -12.66 -13.91
N TYR A 295 3.11 -11.95 -13.50
CA TYR A 295 4.07 -11.35 -14.44
C TYR A 295 4.68 -12.41 -15.36
N VAL A 296 5.08 -13.57 -14.83
CA VAL A 296 5.63 -14.67 -15.64
C VAL A 296 4.61 -15.18 -16.67
N ARG A 297 3.32 -15.29 -16.33
CA ARG A 297 2.25 -15.68 -17.28
C ARG A 297 2.03 -14.64 -18.38
N MET A 298 2.34 -13.37 -18.11
CA MET A 298 2.22 -12.27 -19.06
C MET A 298 3.38 -12.18 -20.07
N GLN A 299 4.43 -13.02 -19.93
CA GLN A 299 5.58 -13.02 -20.83
C GLN A 299 5.28 -13.73 -22.17
N ARG A 300 5.71 -13.12 -23.28
CA ARG A 300 5.63 -13.69 -24.63
C ARG A 300 6.94 -14.39 -25.03
N PRO A 301 6.91 -15.32 -26.02
CA PRO A 301 8.09 -16.11 -26.41
C PRO A 301 9.31 -15.29 -26.88
N ASP A 302 9.10 -14.10 -27.43
CA ASP A 302 10.13 -13.15 -27.85
C ASP A 302 10.66 -12.27 -26.70
N GLY A 303 10.11 -12.43 -25.50
CA GLY A 303 10.67 -11.94 -24.24
C GLY A 303 9.91 -10.78 -23.62
N HIS A 304 9.17 -9.98 -24.38
CA HIS A 304 8.40 -8.87 -23.80
C HIS A 304 7.24 -9.37 -22.95
N PHE A 305 6.71 -8.46 -22.15
CA PHE A 305 5.54 -8.70 -21.32
C PHE A 305 4.36 -7.92 -21.88
N MET A 306 3.19 -8.57 -21.90
CA MET A 306 1.92 -7.92 -22.22
C MET A 306 1.64 -6.79 -21.21
N SER A 307 0.92 -5.75 -21.63
CA SER A 307 0.74 -4.56 -20.80
C SER A 307 -0.29 -4.73 -19.70
N SER A 308 -1.40 -5.39 -20.00
CA SER A 308 -2.51 -5.53 -19.06
C SER A 308 -3.47 -6.66 -19.43
N LEU A 309 -4.26 -7.07 -18.44
CA LEU A 309 -5.46 -7.86 -18.58
C LEU A 309 -6.62 -7.00 -18.09
N LYS A 310 -7.48 -6.56 -19.02
CA LYS A 310 -8.58 -5.66 -18.71
C LYS A 310 -9.91 -6.13 -19.29
N GLY A 311 -11.02 -5.78 -18.67
CA GLY A 311 -12.31 -5.80 -19.36
C GLY A 311 -12.79 -4.39 -19.74
N HIS A 312 -13.94 -4.37 -20.39
CA HIS A 312 -14.52 -3.19 -21.01
C HIS A 312 -15.47 -2.51 -20.02
N ALA A 313 -15.21 -1.23 -19.71
CA ALA A 313 -15.75 -0.40 -18.62
C ALA A 313 -15.16 -0.68 -17.22
N ALA A 314 -15.32 0.29 -16.32
CA ALA A 314 -14.88 0.16 -14.93
C ALA A 314 -15.85 -0.76 -14.16
N THR A 315 -15.40 -1.96 -13.81
CA THR A 315 -16.16 -2.79 -12.87
C THR A 315 -15.87 -2.36 -11.45
N VAL A 316 -16.89 -1.81 -10.80
CA VAL A 316 -16.90 -1.42 -9.38
C VAL A 316 -17.83 -2.31 -8.54
N LEU A 317 -18.20 -3.48 -9.08
CA LEU A 317 -19.16 -4.41 -8.47
C LEU A 317 -18.56 -5.13 -7.25
N SER A 318 -19.01 -4.77 -6.05
CA SER A 318 -18.62 -5.46 -4.82
C SER A 318 -19.68 -6.49 -4.38
N PRO A 319 -19.28 -7.69 -3.93
CA PRO A 319 -17.90 -8.14 -3.83
C PRO A 319 -17.32 -8.57 -5.20
N PRO A 320 -15.99 -8.58 -5.39
CA PRO A 320 -15.36 -8.92 -6.67
C PRO A 320 -15.81 -10.26 -7.28
N SER A 321 -16.18 -11.26 -6.47
CA SER A 321 -16.70 -12.53 -6.98
C SER A 321 -18.03 -12.43 -7.74
N ALA A 322 -18.77 -11.34 -7.55
CA ALA A 322 -20.01 -11.08 -8.29
C ALA A 322 -19.75 -10.47 -9.68
N SER A 323 -18.52 -10.07 -9.99
CA SER A 323 -18.14 -9.57 -11.32
C SER A 323 -18.22 -10.69 -12.36
N ASP A 324 -19.01 -10.46 -13.41
CA ASP A 324 -19.10 -11.27 -14.62
C ASP A 324 -18.43 -10.61 -15.85
N GLU A 325 -17.56 -9.61 -15.60
CA GLU A 325 -16.87 -8.85 -16.62
C GLU A 325 -16.08 -9.74 -17.58
N ALA A 326 -16.33 -9.57 -18.88
CA ALA A 326 -15.51 -10.17 -19.92
C ALA A 326 -14.18 -9.43 -20.02
N ARG A 327 -13.07 -10.16 -19.91
CA ARG A 327 -11.71 -9.61 -19.94
C ARG A 327 -10.92 -10.10 -21.13
N VAL A 328 -9.97 -9.26 -21.56
CA VAL A 328 -9.08 -9.45 -22.70
C VAL A 328 -7.67 -9.02 -22.33
N TYR A 329 -6.67 -9.68 -22.92
CA TYR A 329 -5.28 -9.28 -22.72
C TYR A 329 -4.88 -8.20 -23.73
N PHE A 330 -3.98 -7.31 -23.34
CA PHE A 330 -3.36 -6.33 -24.23
C PHE A 330 -1.89 -6.67 -24.47
N ASP A 331 -1.60 -7.14 -25.68
CA ASP A 331 -0.25 -7.31 -26.21
C ASP A 331 0.11 -6.14 -27.13
N THR A 332 -0.05 -4.94 -26.57
CA THR A 332 0.17 -3.63 -27.19
C THR A 332 0.18 -2.57 -26.07
N THR A 333 0.31 -1.29 -26.40
CA THR A 333 0.02 -0.22 -25.44
C THR A 333 -1.44 -0.29 -25.02
N SER A 334 -1.70 -0.52 -23.73
CA SER A 334 -3.07 -0.65 -23.25
C SER A 334 -3.85 0.67 -23.40
N PRO A 335 -5.16 0.61 -23.70
CA PRO A 335 -5.99 1.80 -23.74
C PRO A 335 -6.14 2.46 -22.35
N SER A 336 -6.47 3.76 -22.38
CA SER A 336 -6.80 4.59 -21.23
C SER A 336 -8.12 5.36 -21.50
N GLY A 337 -9.00 5.50 -20.51
CA GLY A 337 -10.17 6.39 -20.59
C GLY A 337 -11.51 5.69 -20.32
N GLY A 338 -12.63 6.36 -20.59
CA GLY A 338 -13.97 5.96 -20.09
C GLY A 338 -14.47 4.55 -20.45
N GLU A 339 -13.96 3.93 -21.51
CA GLU A 339 -14.30 2.55 -21.89
C GLU A 339 -13.33 1.49 -21.33
N TRP A 340 -12.17 1.90 -20.80
CA TRP A 340 -11.12 1.03 -20.27
C TRP A 340 -10.52 1.65 -19.02
N SER A 341 -10.89 1.12 -17.85
CA SER A 341 -10.38 1.65 -16.59
C SER A 341 -8.85 1.46 -16.46
N GLY A 342 -8.26 2.29 -15.60
CA GLY A 342 -6.82 2.39 -15.42
C GLY A 342 -6.10 3.20 -16.50
N GLY A 343 -4.82 3.48 -16.25
CA GLY A 343 -3.96 4.19 -17.19
C GLY A 343 -3.49 3.32 -18.37
N GLY A 344 -2.95 3.98 -19.39
CA GLY A 344 -2.30 3.32 -20.53
C GLY A 344 -0.85 2.97 -20.19
N VAL A 345 -0.43 1.74 -20.49
CA VAL A 345 0.92 1.24 -20.27
C VAL A 345 1.48 0.72 -21.58
N THR A 346 2.66 1.20 -21.97
CA THR A 346 3.32 0.70 -23.18
C THR A 346 3.94 -0.69 -22.95
N LEU A 347 4.19 -1.44 -24.03
CA LEU A 347 4.95 -2.70 -23.92
C LEU A 347 6.36 -2.49 -23.33
N THR A 348 7.00 -1.36 -23.62
CA THR A 348 8.32 -1.02 -23.05
C THR A 348 8.23 -0.79 -21.55
N GLU A 349 7.18 -0.10 -21.08
CA GLU A 349 6.94 0.14 -19.65
C GLU A 349 6.63 -1.17 -18.92
N ALA A 350 5.67 -1.96 -19.42
CA ALA A 350 5.31 -3.24 -18.83
C ALA A 350 6.51 -4.21 -18.76
N THR A 351 7.26 -4.33 -19.87
CA THR A 351 8.47 -5.16 -19.91
C THR A 351 9.55 -4.63 -18.97
N GLY A 352 9.75 -3.31 -18.90
CA GLY A 352 10.69 -2.69 -17.97
C GLY A 352 10.37 -2.97 -16.51
N ASN A 353 9.09 -2.83 -16.13
CA ASN A 353 8.61 -3.09 -14.77
C ASN A 353 8.75 -4.57 -14.40
N ALA A 354 8.38 -5.47 -15.32
CA ALA A 354 8.52 -6.90 -15.12
C ALA A 354 9.98 -7.33 -14.98
N VAL A 355 10.87 -6.86 -15.86
CA VAL A 355 12.31 -7.18 -15.80
C VAL A 355 12.93 -6.66 -14.50
N LEU A 356 12.63 -5.41 -14.11
CA LEU A 356 13.08 -4.84 -12.84
C LEU A 356 12.65 -5.72 -11.66
N SER A 357 11.36 -6.05 -11.60
CA SER A 357 10.75 -6.79 -10.50
C SER A 357 11.26 -8.23 -10.41
N LEU A 358 11.25 -8.96 -11.53
CA LEU A 358 11.69 -10.36 -11.60
C LEU A 358 13.19 -10.50 -11.35
N ALA A 359 14.03 -9.58 -11.85
CA ALA A 359 15.47 -9.61 -11.57
C ALA A 359 15.77 -9.32 -10.10
N HIS A 360 15.07 -8.37 -9.46
CA HIS A 360 15.21 -8.11 -8.03
C HIS A 360 14.72 -9.31 -7.20
N ALA A 361 13.56 -9.86 -7.55
CA ALA A 361 13.02 -11.05 -6.90
C ALA A 361 13.96 -12.25 -7.01
N ALA A 362 14.58 -12.49 -8.17
CA ALA A 362 15.57 -13.57 -8.32
C ALA A 362 16.70 -13.51 -7.28
N VAL A 363 17.11 -12.30 -6.87
CA VAL A 363 18.13 -12.11 -5.81
C VAL A 363 17.53 -12.35 -4.43
N VAL A 364 16.35 -11.81 -4.16
CA VAL A 364 15.69 -11.89 -2.84
C VAL A 364 15.28 -13.32 -2.50
N TYR A 365 14.71 -14.06 -3.46
CA TYR A 365 14.19 -15.40 -3.25
C TYR A 365 15.28 -16.47 -3.23
N ALA A 366 16.50 -16.19 -3.68
CA ALA A 366 17.57 -17.20 -3.75
C ALA A 366 17.87 -17.88 -2.40
N ALA A 367 17.60 -17.20 -1.28
CA ALA A 367 17.79 -17.74 0.07
C ALA A 367 16.57 -18.52 0.62
N HIS A 368 15.40 -18.43 -0.03
CA HIS A 368 14.13 -18.95 0.47
C HIS A 368 13.53 -20.02 -0.44
N ASP A 369 13.57 -19.78 -1.75
CA ASP A 369 13.10 -20.69 -2.79
C ASP A 369 13.99 -20.55 -4.03
N ALA A 370 15.01 -21.40 -4.12
CA ALA A 370 15.98 -21.38 -5.21
C ALA A 370 15.36 -21.73 -6.57
N ALA A 371 14.30 -22.54 -6.59
CA ALA A 371 13.63 -22.92 -7.83
C ALA A 371 12.83 -21.74 -8.39
N ARG A 372 12.04 -21.07 -7.54
CA ARG A 372 11.32 -19.85 -7.90
C ARG A 372 12.27 -18.72 -8.29
N ALA A 373 13.36 -18.53 -7.56
CA ALA A 373 14.40 -17.57 -7.91
C ALA A 373 14.99 -17.83 -9.30
N ALA A 374 15.22 -19.09 -9.68
CA ALA A 374 15.70 -19.46 -11.01
C ALA A 374 14.66 -19.16 -12.11
N THR A 375 13.38 -19.43 -11.85
CA THR A 375 12.26 -19.07 -12.76
C THR A 375 12.22 -17.57 -13.00
N TYR A 376 12.23 -16.76 -11.94
CA TYR A 376 12.21 -15.30 -12.06
C TYR A 376 13.46 -14.76 -12.77
N ARG A 377 14.64 -15.34 -12.49
CA ARG A 377 15.87 -14.99 -13.19
C ARG A 377 15.76 -15.25 -14.69
N ALA A 378 15.26 -16.42 -15.09
CA ALA A 378 15.11 -16.79 -16.49
C ALA A 378 14.14 -15.85 -17.22
N ALA A 379 12.98 -15.57 -16.62
CA ALA A 379 12.00 -14.65 -17.18
C ALA A 379 12.56 -13.22 -17.31
N ALA A 380 13.27 -12.74 -16.28
CA ALA A 380 13.92 -11.43 -16.31
C ALA A 380 14.99 -11.30 -17.41
N LEU A 381 15.82 -12.33 -17.60
CA LEU A 381 16.85 -12.32 -18.64
C LEU A 381 16.26 -12.40 -20.05
N ASN A 382 15.18 -13.16 -20.24
CA ASN A 382 14.45 -13.19 -21.51
C ASN A 382 13.85 -11.82 -21.83
N GLY A 383 13.18 -11.20 -20.85
CA GLY A 383 12.64 -9.84 -21.01
C GLY A 383 13.72 -8.78 -21.21
N TRP A 384 14.87 -8.93 -20.55
CA TRP A 384 16.01 -8.05 -20.78
C TRP A 384 16.53 -8.16 -22.22
N GLY A 385 16.54 -9.37 -22.78
CA GLY A 385 16.87 -9.61 -24.19
C GLY A 385 16.05 -8.71 -25.12
N TRP A 386 14.73 -8.68 -24.92
CA TRP A 386 13.83 -7.79 -25.68
C TRP A 386 14.05 -6.31 -25.34
N LEU A 387 14.04 -5.96 -24.06
CA LEU A 387 14.10 -4.56 -23.57
C LEU A 387 15.40 -3.85 -23.95
N SER A 388 16.51 -4.61 -24.01
CA SER A 388 17.82 -4.08 -24.41
C SER A 388 17.86 -3.70 -25.89
N ALA A 389 17.00 -4.29 -26.72
CA ALA A 389 16.85 -3.94 -28.13
C ALA A 389 15.77 -2.88 -28.38
N ALA A 390 14.81 -2.72 -27.45
CA ALA A 390 13.74 -1.72 -27.54
C ALA A 390 14.28 -0.28 -27.58
N ASN A 391 13.56 0.62 -28.28
CA ASN A 391 13.89 2.05 -28.33
C ASN A 391 12.95 2.84 -27.40
N PRO A 392 13.41 3.32 -26.24
CA PRO A 392 12.58 4.05 -25.30
C PRO A 392 12.00 5.34 -25.91
N ALA A 393 10.68 5.49 -25.90
CA ALA A 393 9.96 6.59 -26.50
C ALA A 393 10.14 7.91 -25.72
N ASN A 394 10.32 7.84 -24.40
CA ASN A 394 10.34 9.00 -23.53
C ASN A 394 11.38 8.87 -22.40
N ALA A 395 11.48 9.92 -21.55
CA ALA A 395 12.45 9.94 -20.46
C ALA A 395 12.16 8.90 -19.36
N ASN A 396 10.88 8.59 -19.11
CA ASN A 396 10.48 7.60 -18.11
C ASN A 396 10.88 6.19 -18.54
N GLU A 397 10.63 5.81 -19.79
CA GLU A 397 11.07 4.52 -20.32
C GLU A 397 12.61 4.38 -20.31
N ARG A 398 13.36 5.47 -20.55
CA ARG A 398 14.82 5.45 -20.44
C ARG A 398 15.29 5.20 -19.00
N ARG A 399 14.64 5.84 -18.02
CA ARG A 399 14.91 5.67 -16.59
C ARG A 399 14.59 4.24 -16.16
N LEU A 400 13.40 3.75 -16.51
CA LEU A 400 12.95 2.40 -16.19
C LEU A 400 13.88 1.35 -16.79
N ARG A 401 14.28 1.50 -18.06
CA ARG A 401 15.25 0.60 -18.70
C ARG A 401 16.60 0.59 -17.96
N ALA A 402 17.07 1.74 -17.46
CA ALA A 402 18.30 1.81 -16.67
C ALA A 402 18.15 1.13 -15.29
N SER A 403 17.01 1.30 -14.62
CA SER A 403 16.69 0.59 -13.37
C SER A 403 16.60 -0.92 -13.57
N ALA A 404 15.91 -1.37 -14.61
CA ALA A 404 15.81 -2.78 -14.99
C ALA A 404 17.21 -3.37 -15.29
N ALA A 405 18.06 -2.64 -16.02
CA ALA A 405 19.44 -3.05 -16.28
C ALA A 405 20.25 -3.21 -14.97
N ALA A 406 20.08 -2.30 -14.01
CA ALA A 406 20.74 -2.39 -12.72
C ALA A 406 20.27 -3.61 -11.91
N ALA A 407 18.98 -3.94 -11.95
CA ALA A 407 18.44 -5.15 -11.34
C ALA A 407 18.95 -6.42 -12.03
N VAL A 408 18.99 -6.44 -13.37
CA VAL A 408 19.58 -7.55 -14.15
C VAL A 408 21.04 -7.78 -13.74
N LEU A 409 21.86 -6.75 -13.58
CA LEU A 409 23.25 -6.91 -13.14
C LEU A 409 23.40 -7.46 -11.71
N ARG A 410 22.39 -7.27 -10.86
CA ARG A 410 22.37 -7.90 -9.52
C ARG A 410 22.08 -9.41 -9.64
N ALA A 411 21.21 -9.80 -10.57
CA ALA A 411 20.84 -11.20 -10.81
C ALA A 411 21.84 -11.95 -11.72
N ASP A 412 22.51 -11.25 -12.64
CA ASP A 412 23.56 -11.72 -13.53
C ASP A 412 24.62 -10.63 -13.75
N PRO A 413 25.71 -10.64 -12.96
CA PRO A 413 26.78 -9.67 -13.09
C PRO A 413 27.52 -9.70 -14.44
N ASN A 414 27.34 -10.74 -15.24
CA ASN A 414 28.02 -10.91 -16.52
C ASN A 414 27.23 -10.36 -17.72
N GLU A 415 26.00 -9.86 -17.52
CA GLU A 415 25.21 -9.31 -18.63
C GLU A 415 25.76 -7.99 -19.16
N ALA A 416 26.59 -8.11 -20.20
CA ALA A 416 27.33 -7.02 -20.81
C ALA A 416 26.41 -5.92 -21.38
N SER A 417 25.26 -6.30 -21.94
CA SER A 417 24.27 -5.35 -22.47
C SER A 417 23.62 -4.52 -21.35
N ALA A 418 23.34 -5.13 -20.19
CA ALA A 418 22.87 -4.42 -19.00
C ALA A 418 23.94 -3.47 -18.45
N LEU A 419 25.20 -3.93 -18.38
CA LEU A 419 26.32 -3.11 -17.96
C LEU A 419 26.51 -1.87 -18.85
N ALA A 420 26.34 -2.03 -20.17
CA ALA A 420 26.44 -0.91 -21.11
C ALA A 420 25.35 0.14 -20.86
N VAL A 421 24.10 -0.29 -20.64
CA VAL A 421 22.98 0.62 -20.34
C VAL A 421 23.21 1.36 -19.02
N VAL A 422 23.61 0.67 -17.95
CA VAL A 422 23.88 1.31 -16.65
C VAL A 422 25.01 2.33 -16.75
N ARG A 423 26.07 2.04 -17.51
CA ARG A 423 27.20 2.98 -17.69
C ARG A 423 26.85 4.20 -18.54
N ALA A 424 25.92 4.06 -19.47
CA ALA A 424 25.48 5.14 -20.34
C ALA A 424 24.48 6.08 -19.65
N PHE A 425 23.83 5.66 -18.56
CA PHE A 425 22.85 6.47 -17.86
C PHE A 425 23.52 7.51 -16.94
N SER A 426 23.05 8.75 -17.01
CA SER A 426 23.60 9.89 -16.25
C SER A 426 23.12 9.92 -14.79
N TRP A 427 23.55 8.93 -14.00
CA TRP A 427 23.16 8.80 -12.58
C TRP A 427 23.51 10.03 -11.73
N GLN A 428 24.54 10.79 -12.11
CA GLN A 428 25.00 11.97 -11.37
C GLN A 428 24.02 13.14 -11.43
N THR A 429 23.22 13.22 -12.49
CA THR A 429 22.24 14.28 -12.71
C THR A 429 20.82 13.80 -12.51
N TRP A 430 20.64 12.56 -12.05
CA TRP A 430 19.33 12.00 -11.79
C TRP A 430 18.90 12.35 -10.36
N ASP A 431 17.77 13.02 -10.25
CA ASP A 431 17.13 13.50 -9.03
C ASP A 431 16.30 12.42 -8.32
N GLY A 432 16.31 11.18 -8.82
CA GLY A 432 15.45 10.12 -8.32
C GLY A 432 13.99 10.30 -8.75
N GLY A 433 13.69 11.07 -9.81
CA GLY A 433 12.32 11.27 -10.25
C GLY A 433 11.49 12.18 -9.34
N ARG A 434 12.13 12.92 -8.42
CA ARG A 434 11.46 13.96 -7.63
C ARG A 434 10.86 15.00 -8.58
N GLY A 435 9.56 15.25 -8.46
CA GLY A 435 8.92 16.37 -9.15
C GLY A 435 9.67 17.67 -8.86
N SER A 436 9.66 18.61 -9.82
CA SER A 436 10.43 19.86 -9.77
C SER A 436 10.15 20.77 -8.56
N SER A 437 9.18 20.43 -7.70
CA SER A 437 8.81 21.16 -6.48
C SER A 437 9.49 20.65 -5.20
N ALA A 438 10.12 19.47 -5.20
CA ALA A 438 10.82 18.98 -4.02
C ALA A 438 12.28 19.46 -4.03
N THR A 439 12.50 20.70 -3.57
CA THR A 439 13.85 21.18 -3.25
C THR A 439 14.48 20.23 -2.20
N PRO A 440 15.76 19.82 -2.34
CA PRO A 440 16.41 18.82 -1.49
C PRO A 440 16.41 19.13 0.00
#